data_AF-A0A819RJB7-F1
#
_entry.id   AF-A0A819RJB7-F1
#
_cell.length_a   1.000
_cell.length_b   1.000
_cell.length_c   1.000
_cell.angle_alpha   90.00
_cell.angle_beta   90.00
_cell.angle_gamma   90.00
#
_symmetry.space_group_name_H-M   'P 1'
#
loop_
_entity.id
_entity.type
_entity.pdbx_description
1 polymer ?
#
loop_
_entity_poly.entity_id
_entity_poly.type
_entity_poly.pdbx_seq_one_letter_code
_entity_poly.pdbx_strand_id
1 'polypeptide(L)' 'MVESTTTTSKDDIPSLMTAAHQNGYGEAGDVLTLAYEVPVPRQLSSNQILVRVYAASINPIDWKLLN' A
#
# COMPACT_ATOMS: atom_id res chain seq x y z
N MET A 1 -0.96 -30.09 -4.48
CA MET A 1 -1.53 -28.99 -5.27
C MET A 1 -0.35 -28.20 -5.80
N VAL A 2 -0.24 -28.05 -7.11
CA VAL A 2 0.88 -27.31 -7.73
C VAL A 2 0.41 -25.87 -7.87
N GLU A 3 0.93 -24.96 -7.04
CA GLU A 3 0.71 -23.53 -7.24
C GLU A 3 1.34 -23.12 -8.57
N SER A 4 0.51 -22.70 -9.52
CA SER A 4 0.97 -22.09 -10.76
C SER A 4 1.61 -20.75 -10.41
N THR A 5 2.93 -20.65 -10.57
CA THR A 5 3.66 -19.39 -10.42
C THR A 5 3.39 -18.51 -11.63
N THR A 6 2.33 -17.71 -11.58
CA THR A 6 2.11 -16.65 -12.57
C THR A 6 3.24 -15.62 -12.42
N THR A 7 4.18 -15.62 -13.37
CA THR A 7 5.25 -14.63 -13.41
C THR A 7 4.67 -13.28 -13.84
N THR A 8 4.45 -12.37 -12.89
CA THR A 8 4.04 -10.98 -13.19
C THR A 8 5.23 -10.24 -13.82
N SER A 9 5.08 -9.76 -15.05
CA SER A 9 6.09 -8.92 -15.68
C SER A 9 6.04 -7.49 -15.10
N LYS A 10 7.13 -6.73 -15.22
CA LYS A 10 7.20 -5.35 -14.70
C LYS A 10 6.16 -4.42 -15.35
N ASP A 11 5.76 -4.74 -16.59
CA ASP A 11 4.80 -3.98 -17.37
C ASP A 11 3.35 -4.25 -16.93
N ASP A 12 3.10 -5.38 -16.26
CA ASP A 12 1.79 -5.74 -15.70
C ASP A 12 1.49 -5.04 -14.36
N ILE A 13 2.48 -4.35 -13.78
CA ILE A 13 2.31 -3.59 -12.54
C ILE A 13 1.64 -2.26 -12.91
N PRO A 14 0.52 -1.86 -12.29
CA PRO A 14 -0.09 -0.56 -12.52
C PRO A 14 0.82 0.62 -12.15
N SER A 15 0.65 1.78 -12.79
CA SER A 15 1.37 3.01 -12.42
C SER A 15 0.81 3.69 -11.16
N LEU A 16 -0.48 3.48 -10.89
CA LEU A 16 -1.21 4.03 -9.75
C LEU A 16 -1.79 2.90 -8.89
N MET A 17 -1.96 3.18 -7.60
CA MET A 17 -2.57 2.29 -6.62
C MET A 17 -3.57 3.05 -5.75
N THR A 18 -4.46 2.28 -5.15
CA THR A 18 -5.32 2.76 -4.07
C THR A 18 -4.61 2.59 -2.73
N ALA A 19 -4.69 3.59 -1.86
CA ALA A 19 -4.10 3.57 -0.54
C ALA A 19 -4.99 4.26 0.50
N ALA A 20 -4.90 3.82 1.76
CA ALA A 20 -5.34 4.61 2.90
C ALA A 20 -4.33 5.76 3.09
N HIS A 21 -4.79 7.00 2.99
CA HIS A 21 -3.95 8.18 3.01
C HIS A 21 -4.34 9.10 4.17
N GLN A 22 -3.33 9.46 4.97
CA GLN A 22 -3.47 10.38 6.08
C GLN A 22 -3.32 11.82 5.60
N ASN A 23 -4.36 12.63 5.83
CA ASN A 23 -4.39 14.05 5.49
C ASN A 23 -4.45 14.90 6.77
N GLY A 24 -3.34 14.98 7.50
CA GLY A 24 -3.23 15.76 8.74
C GLY A 24 -3.24 14.90 10.01
N TYR A 25 -3.59 15.51 11.14
CA TYR A 25 -3.58 14.89 12.47
C TYR A 25 -4.95 15.04 13.16
N GLY A 26 -5.40 14.01 13.89
CA GLY A 26 -6.67 13.98 14.58
C GLY A 26 -7.35 12.61 14.57
N GLU A 27 -8.68 12.62 14.74
CA GLU A 27 -9.50 11.42 14.75
C GLU A 27 -9.42 10.66 13.42
N ALA A 28 -9.34 9.33 13.50
CA ALA A 28 -9.10 8.48 12.32
C ALA A 28 -10.14 8.68 11.21
N GLY A 29 -11.42 8.90 11.58
CA GLY A 29 -12.50 9.15 10.63
C GLY A 29 -12.38 10.45 9.85
N ASP A 30 -11.63 11.43 10.38
CA ASP A 30 -11.44 12.74 9.76
C ASP A 30 -10.16 12.80 8.92
N VAL A 31 -9.11 12.07 9.33
CA VAL A 31 -7.78 12.18 8.71
C VAL A 31 -7.44 11.05 7.74
N LEU A 32 -8.04 9.87 7.87
CA LEU A 32 -7.80 8.76 6.95
C LEU A 32 -8.82 8.76 5.81
N THR A 33 -8.31 8.81 4.58
CA THR A 33 -9.13 8.81 3.36
C THR A 33 -8.69 7.71 2.41
N LEU A 34 -9.58 7.31 1.50
CA LEU A 34 -9.22 6.39 0.42
C LEU A 34 -8.75 7.20 -0.79
N ALA A 35 -7.44 7.17 -1.06
CA ALA A 35 -6.84 7.81 -2.22
C ALA A 35 -6.68 6.80 -3.36
N TYR A 36 -7.21 7.08 -4.54
CA TYR A 36 -7.27 6.12 -5.65
C TYR A 36 -6.11 6.24 -6.65
N GLU A 37 -5.41 7.38 -6.68
CA GLU A 37 -4.39 7.71 -7.68
C GLU A 37 -3.02 7.96 -7.04
N VAL A 38 -2.60 7.08 -6.13
CA VAL A 38 -1.28 7.17 -5.51
C VAL A 38 -0.24 6.49 -6.41
N PRO A 39 0.89 7.13 -6.75
CA PRO A 39 1.93 6.49 -7.56
C PRO A 39 2.48 5.22 -6.90
N VAL A 40 2.58 4.14 -7.66
CA VAL A 40 3.29 2.93 -7.21
C VAL A 40 4.78 3.23 -7.07
N PRO A 41 5.44 2.92 -5.94
CA PRO A 41 6.86 3.16 -5.77
C PRO A 41 7.69 2.22 -6.68
N ARG A 42 8.27 2.79 -7.74
CA ARG A 42 9.04 2.03 -8.76
C ARG A 42 10.56 2.14 -8.62
N GLN A 43 11.07 3.13 -7.89
CA GLN A 43 12.50 3.22 -7.60
C GLN A 43 12.82 2.37 -6.36
N LEU A 44 13.22 1.12 -6.60
CA LEU A 44 13.63 0.19 -5.54
C LEU A 44 15.17 0.14 -5.47
N SER A 45 15.74 0.14 -4.28
CA SER A 45 17.14 -0.25 -4.06
C SER A 45 17.31 -1.76 -4.15
N SER A 46 18.55 -2.25 -4.26
CA SER A 46 18.86 -3.67 -4.43
C SER A 46 18.39 -4.58 -3.29
N ASN A 47 18.07 -4.01 -2.12
CA ASN A 47 17.57 -4.70 -0.93
C ASN A 47 16.07 -4.48 -0.67
N GLN A 48 15.33 -3.97 -1.64
CA GLN A 48 13.90 -3.72 -1.55
C GLN A 48 13.11 -4.60 -2.52
N ILE A 49 11.87 -4.92 -2.14
CA ILE A 49 10.92 -5.64 -2.98
C ILE A 49 9.60 -4.86 -3.04
N LEU A 50 8.87 -5.03 -4.14
CA LEU A 50 7.50 -4.53 -4.27
C LEU A 50 6.53 -5.69 -4.04
N VAL A 51 5.58 -5.50 -3.14
CA VAL A 51 4.60 -6.52 -2.76
C VAL A 51 3.21 -6.06 -3.14
N ARG A 52 2.45 -6.92 -3.84
CA ARG A 52 1.01 -6.74 -4.02
C ARG A 52 0.31 -7.13 -2.72
N VAL A 53 -0.19 -6.15 -1.99
CA VAL A 53 -0.93 -6.37 -0.74
C VAL A 53 -2.34 -6.87 -1.05
N TYR A 54 -2.69 -8.05 -0.57
CA TYR A 54 -4.05 -8.61 -0.66
C TYR A 54 -4.92 -8.22 0.53
N ALA A 55 -4.31 -8.14 1.72
CA ALA A 55 -4.94 -7.71 2.95
C ALA A 55 -3.89 -7.15 3.91
N ALA A 56 -4.32 -6.27 4.80
CA ALA A 56 -3.53 -5.74 5.92
C ALA A 56 -4.39 -5.73 7.19
N SER A 57 -3.75 -5.79 8.36
CA SER A 57 -4.41 -5.67 9.66
C SER A 57 -4.25 -4.27 10.23
N ILE A 58 -5.22 -3.86 11.05
CA ILE A 58 -5.06 -2.71 11.96
C ILE A 58 -4.40 -3.21 13.24
N ASN A 59 -3.36 -2.51 13.68
CA ASN A 59 -2.59 -2.81 14.88
C ASN A 59 -2.84 -1.74 15.96
N PRO A 60 -2.68 -2.08 17.26
CA PRO A 60 -2.86 -1.12 18.34
C PRO A 60 -1.93 0.10 18.32
N ILE A 61 -0.86 0.09 17.52
CA ILE A 61 0.07 1.24 17.40
C ILE A 61 -0.38 2.23 16.32
N ASP A 62 -1.23 1.82 15.38
CA ASP A 62 -1.53 2.60 14.17
C ASP A 62 -2.17 3.95 14.50
N TRP A 63 -2.99 4.03 15.56
CA TRP A 63 -3.61 5.29 15.99
C TRP A 63 -2.60 6.35 16.44
N LYS A 64 -1.40 5.96 16.89
CA LYS A 64 -0.37 6.91 17.30
C LYS A 64 0.26 7.65 16.12
N LEU A 65 0.08 7.16 14.90
CA LEU A 65 0.54 7.85 13.70
C LEU A 65 -0.42 8.97 13.30
N LEU A 66 -1.66 8.93 13.81
CA LEU A 66 -2.73 9.85 13.44
C LEU A 66 -2.77 11.10 14.31
N ASN A 67 -2.14 11.11 15.49
CA ASN A 67 -2.18 12.20 16.48
C ASN A 67 -0.80 12.79 16.78
#